data_AF-A0ABD5SKU0-F1
#
_entry.id   AF-A0ABD5SKU0-F1
#
_cell.length_a   1.000
_cell.length_b   1.000
_cell.length_c   1.000
_cell.angle_alpha   90.00
_cell.angle_beta   90.00
_cell.angle_gamma   90.00
#
_symmetry.space_group_name_H-M   'P 1'
#
loop_
_entity.id
_entity.type
_entity.pdbx_description
1 polymer ?
#
loop_
_entity_poly.entity_id
_entity_poly.type
_entity_poly.pdbx_seq_one_letter_code
_entity_poly.pdbx_strand_id
1 'polypeptide(L)'
;MSDDDSRDLQHPARADASLPSHLARNGRRAWVELTAFQRDCLEAVARRERVDRPCDKLGIMCTLGCTYPSVTRTRLEPNLRTLVGRGLLAKRAGADDRSTYSLTDEGRAL
;
A
#
# COMPACT_ATOMS: atom_id res chain seq x y z
N MET A 1 33.78 -43.90 -31.71
CA MET A 1 33.29 -44.27 -30.38
C MET A 1 34.16 -43.57 -29.35
N SER A 2 33.65 -42.48 -28.77
CA SER A 2 34.01 -41.93 -27.46
C SER A 2 32.91 -40.94 -27.11
N ASP A 3 32.33 -41.16 -25.94
CA ASP A 3 31.14 -40.54 -25.39
C ASP A 3 31.36 -39.10 -24.90
N ASP A 4 30.23 -38.37 -24.89
CA ASP A 4 29.75 -37.44 -23.87
C ASP A 4 30.76 -36.70 -22.97
N ASP A 5 30.82 -35.38 -23.11
CA ASP A 5 31.01 -34.52 -21.94
C ASP A 5 30.23 -33.21 -22.10
N SER A 6 29.02 -33.27 -21.55
CA SER A 6 28.21 -32.20 -21.00
C SER A 6 28.91 -30.84 -20.83
N ARG A 7 28.24 -29.78 -21.32
CA ARG A 7 28.21 -28.49 -20.62
C ARG A 7 27.00 -27.69 -21.09
N ASP A 8 25.85 -28.06 -20.54
CA ASP A 8 24.71 -27.18 -20.32
C ASP A 8 25.17 -25.88 -19.67
N LEU A 9 25.36 -24.84 -20.49
CA LEU A 9 25.37 -23.46 -20.01
C LEU A 9 23.91 -22.98 -20.01
N GLN A 10 23.12 -23.63 -19.15
CA GLN A 10 21.82 -23.14 -18.75
C GLN A 10 22.06 -21.88 -17.94
N HIS A 11 22.04 -20.75 -18.65
CA HIS A 11 22.11 -19.41 -18.09
C HIS A 11 21.07 -19.31 -16.98
N PRO A 12 21.44 -18.94 -15.74
CA PRO A 12 20.47 -18.87 -14.67
C PRO A 12 19.41 -17.87 -15.10
N ALA A 13 18.17 -18.33 -15.18
CA ALA A 13 16.99 -17.49 -15.18
C ALA A 13 17.07 -16.68 -13.88
N ARG A 14 17.74 -15.52 -13.94
CA ARG A 14 17.45 -14.45 -13.02
C ARG A 14 15.97 -14.21 -13.24
N ALA A 15 15.19 -14.58 -12.24
CA ALA A 15 13.83 -14.12 -12.08
C ALA A 15 13.91 -12.60 -12.06
N ASP A 16 13.86 -12.02 -13.25
CA ASP A 16 13.56 -10.64 -13.48
C ASP A 16 12.09 -10.52 -13.06
N ALA A 17 11.90 -10.38 -11.74
CA ALA A 17 10.68 -9.89 -11.17
C ALA A 17 10.57 -8.40 -11.54
N SER A 18 10.60 -8.10 -12.84
CA SER A 18 9.90 -6.96 -13.38
C SER A 18 8.44 -7.20 -13.01
N LEU A 19 8.03 -6.65 -11.87
CA LEU A 19 6.63 -6.38 -11.55
C LEU A 19 5.96 -6.00 -12.87
N PRO A 20 4.93 -6.73 -13.32
CA PRO A 20 4.45 -6.60 -14.68
C PRO A 20 4.18 -5.13 -14.94
N SER A 21 4.81 -4.55 -15.96
CA SER A 21 4.83 -3.09 -16.19
C SER A 21 3.42 -2.50 -16.30
N HIS A 22 2.42 -3.35 -16.54
CA HIS A 22 1.00 -3.06 -16.45
C HIS A 22 0.52 -2.72 -15.02
N LEU A 23 0.93 -3.46 -13.97
CA LEU A 23 0.69 -3.09 -12.57
C LEU A 23 1.32 -1.75 -12.24
N ALA A 24 2.56 -1.49 -12.67
CA ALA A 24 3.23 -0.21 -12.45
C ALA A 24 2.53 0.95 -13.19
N ARG A 25 2.06 0.73 -14.43
CA ARG A 25 1.31 1.73 -15.21
C ARG A 25 -0.06 2.02 -14.60
N ASN A 26 -0.77 0.99 -14.15
CA ASN A 26 -2.07 1.11 -13.50
C ASN A 26 -1.93 1.75 -12.12
N GLY A 27 -0.87 1.42 -11.37
CA GLY A 27 -0.51 2.07 -10.12
C GLY A 27 -0.24 3.56 -10.31
N ARG A 28 0.59 3.96 -11.28
CA ARG A 28 0.82 5.39 -11.57
C ARG A 28 -0.47 6.14 -11.92
N ARG A 29 -1.37 5.55 -12.71
CA ARG A 29 -2.67 6.18 -13.01
C ARG A 29 -3.55 6.27 -11.76
N ALA A 30 -3.66 5.19 -10.99
CA ALA A 30 -4.40 5.16 -9.73
C ALA A 30 -3.87 6.21 -8.74
N TRP A 31 -2.56 6.39 -8.64
CA TRP A 31 -1.92 7.43 -7.83
C TRP A 31 -2.35 8.84 -8.28
N VAL A 32 -2.31 9.13 -9.58
CA VAL A 32 -2.68 10.44 -10.15
C VAL A 32 -4.15 10.78 -9.87
N GLU A 33 -5.03 9.78 -9.87
CA GLU A 33 -6.46 9.93 -9.57
C GLU A 33 -6.80 10.08 -8.08
N LEU A 34 -5.82 9.91 -7.19
CA LEU A 34 -6.00 10.22 -5.76
C LEU A 34 -5.83 11.70 -5.50
N THR A 35 -6.65 12.25 -4.60
CA THR A 35 -6.40 13.59 -4.07
C THR A 35 -5.12 13.60 -3.24
N ALA A 36 -4.49 14.77 -3.06
CA ALA A 36 -3.32 14.89 -2.19
C ALA A 36 -3.58 14.29 -0.81
N PHE A 37 -4.71 14.65 -0.19
CA PHE A 37 -5.11 14.13 1.12
C PHE A 37 -5.28 12.60 1.16
N GLN A 38 -5.72 11.97 0.07
CA GLN A 38 -5.81 10.50 0.00
C GLN A 38 -4.43 9.84 -0.07
N ARG A 39 -3.48 10.44 -0.79
CA ARG A 39 -2.08 9.97 -0.80
C ARG A 39 -1.46 10.11 0.58
N ASP A 40 -1.70 11.23 1.26
CA ASP A 40 -1.21 11.45 2.62
C ASP A 40 -1.82 10.47 3.62
N CYS A 41 -3.09 10.06 3.41
CA CYS A 41 -3.70 9.00 4.20
C CYS A 41 -2.97 7.65 4.00
N LEU A 42 -2.62 7.29 2.76
CA LEU A 42 -1.85 6.07 2.47
C LEU A 42 -0.47 6.14 3.13
N GLU A 43 0.21 7.28 3.01
CA GLU A 43 1.52 7.50 3.63
C GLU A 43 1.44 7.42 5.16
N ALA A 44 0.39 7.98 5.78
CA ALA A 44 0.19 7.91 7.22
C ALA A 44 0.01 6.47 7.70
N VAL A 45 -0.73 5.63 6.95
CA VAL A 45 -0.84 4.19 7.24
C VAL A 45 0.52 3.50 7.06
N ALA A 46 1.22 3.75 5.94
CA ALA A 46 2.53 3.18 5.67
C ALA A 46 3.54 3.47 6.79
N ARG A 47 3.58 4.73 7.26
CA ARG A 47 4.46 5.16 8.35
C ARG A 47 4.15 4.43 9.65
N ARG A 48 2.87 4.22 9.96
CA ARG A 48 2.45 3.53 11.18
C ARG A 48 2.70 2.03 11.13
N GLU A 49 2.49 1.38 9.98
CA GLU A 49 2.87 -0.03 9.78
C GLU A 49 4.38 -0.23 9.97
N ARG A 50 5.22 0.68 9.47
CA ARG A 50 6.69 0.60 9.63
C ARG A 50 7.16 0.69 11.08
N VAL A 51 6.41 1.35 11.95
CA VAL A 51 6.75 1.47 13.39
C VAL A 51 5.93 0.52 14.26
N ASP A 52 5.27 -0.48 13.66
CA ASP A 52 4.42 -1.47 14.34
C ASP A 52 3.38 -0.84 15.28
N ARG A 53 2.83 0.32 14.85
CA ARG A 53 1.80 1.04 15.59
C ARG A 53 0.41 0.72 15.01
N PRO A 54 -0.63 0.68 15.86
CA PRO A 54 -2.00 0.44 15.39
C PRO A 54 -2.39 1.47 14.33
N CYS A 55 -2.87 1.01 13.19
CA CYS A 55 -3.37 1.87 12.12
C CYS A 55 -4.88 2.09 12.26
N ASP A 56 -5.31 2.52 13.45
CA ASP A 56 -6.69 2.92 13.71
C ASP A 56 -6.93 4.37 13.30
N LYS A 57 -8.21 4.78 13.23
CA LYS A 57 -8.58 6.14 12.78
C LYS A 57 -7.87 7.23 13.59
N LEU A 58 -7.83 7.09 14.92
CA LEU A 58 -7.16 8.03 15.81
C LEU A 58 -5.66 8.10 15.51
N GLY A 59 -5.04 6.94 15.33
CA GLY A 59 -3.65 6.86 14.97
C GLY A 59 -3.31 7.57 13.66
N ILE A 60 -4.10 7.30 12.62
CA ILE A 60 -3.93 7.95 11.32
C ILE A 60 -4.14 9.46 11.45
N MET A 61 -5.15 9.90 12.21
CA MET A 61 -5.38 11.33 12.49
C MET A 61 -4.19 11.98 13.20
N CYS A 62 -3.60 11.33 14.21
CA CYS A 62 -2.43 11.86 14.90
C CYS A 62 -1.24 12.04 13.95
N THR A 63 -1.00 11.07 13.05
CA THR A 63 0.07 11.17 12.06
C THR A 63 -0.19 12.28 11.04
N LEU A 64 -1.45 12.41 10.59
CA LEU A 64 -1.85 13.50 9.69
C LEU A 64 -1.84 14.86 10.38
N GLY A 65 -2.07 14.92 11.70
CA GLY A 65 -2.14 16.15 12.49
C GLY A 65 -0.87 17.00 12.44
N CYS A 66 0.29 16.38 12.19
CA CYS A 66 1.54 17.10 11.96
C CYS A 66 1.50 17.99 10.69
N THR A 67 0.75 17.57 9.67
CA THR A 67 0.61 18.30 8.39
C THR A 67 -0.73 19.05 8.30
N TYR A 68 -1.76 18.50 8.94
CA TYR A 68 -3.14 18.98 8.92
C TYR A 68 -3.64 19.17 10.36
N PRO A 69 -3.29 20.29 11.02
CA PRO A 69 -3.59 20.51 12.44
C PRO A 69 -5.10 20.49 12.78
N SER A 70 -5.97 20.62 11.78
CA SER A 70 -7.43 20.57 11.91
C SER A 70 -8.07 19.38 11.19
N VAL A 71 -7.34 18.28 10.97
CA VAL A 71 -7.94 17.07 10.38
C VAL A 71 -9.02 16.52 11.31
N THR A 72 -10.25 16.41 10.81
CA THR A 72 -11.38 15.88 11.56
C THR A 72 -11.70 14.45 11.10
N ARG A 73 -12.34 13.68 11.98
CA ARG A 73 -12.87 12.35 11.64
C ARG A 73 -13.85 12.41 10.47
N THR A 74 -14.68 13.44 10.40
CA THR A 74 -15.65 13.67 9.31
C THR A 74 -14.98 13.87 7.95
N ARG A 75 -13.76 14.43 7.92
CA ARG A 75 -12.94 14.55 6.70
C ARG A 75 -12.18 13.26 6.39
N LEU A 76 -11.69 12.55 7.41
CA LEU A 76 -10.90 11.34 7.24
C LEU A 76 -11.72 10.14 6.77
N GLU A 77 -12.87 9.88 7.39
CA GLU A 77 -13.64 8.65 7.16
C GLU A 77 -14.08 8.43 5.71
N PRO A 78 -14.59 9.44 4.99
CA PRO A 78 -14.92 9.28 3.57
C PRO A 78 -13.70 8.92 2.72
N ASN A 79 -12.53 9.47 3.04
CA ASN A 79 -11.29 9.19 2.31
C ASN A 79 -10.79 7.78 2.58
N LEU A 80 -10.78 7.32 3.83
CA LEU A 80 -10.45 5.93 4.15
C LEU A 80 -11.43 4.94 3.49
N ARG A 81 -12.73 5.27 3.46
CA ARG A 81 -13.73 4.44 2.77
C ARG A 81 -13.47 4.37 1.27
N THR A 82 -13.12 5.49 0.63
CA THR A 82 -12.76 5.51 -0.80
C THR A 82 -11.50 4.68 -1.07
N LEU A 83 -10.47 4.79 -0.23
CA LEU A 83 -9.23 4.00 -0.36
C LEU A 83 -9.48 2.50 -0.19
N VAL A 84 -10.36 2.12 0.74
CA VAL A 84 -10.81 0.73 0.89
C VAL A 84 -11.62 0.27 -0.33
N GLY A 85 -12.54 1.10 -0.82
CA GLY A 85 -13.34 0.80 -2.01
C GLY A 85 -12.51 0.68 -3.30
N ARG A 86 -11.34 1.33 -3.35
CA ARG A 86 -10.35 1.20 -4.42
C ARG A 86 -9.38 0.02 -4.22
N GLY A 87 -9.51 -0.74 -3.14
CA GLY A 87 -8.63 -1.87 -2.85
C GLY A 87 -7.21 -1.48 -2.45
N LEU A 88 -6.97 -0.23 -2.03
CA LEU A 88 -5.64 0.25 -1.60
C LEU A 88 -5.40 0.07 -0.10
N LEU A 89 -6.50 0.00 0.66
CA LEU A 89 -6.49 -0.32 2.09
C LEU A 89 -7.42 -1.50 2.36
N ALA A 90 -6.98 -2.41 3.21
CA ALA A 90 -7.85 -3.38 3.85
C ALA A 90 -8.34 -2.81 5.17
N LYS A 91 -9.65 -2.90 5.42
CA LYS A 91 -10.26 -2.55 6.71
C LYS A 91 -10.51 -3.84 7.48
N ARG A 92 -9.91 -3.97 8.66
CA ARG A 92 -10.21 -5.05 9.61
C ARG A 92 -11.07 -4.49 10.74
N ALA A 93 -12.21 -5.13 10.99
CA ALA A 93 -13.02 -4.79 12.15
C ALA A 93 -12.27 -5.22 13.42
N GLY A 94 -12.01 -4.27 14.32
CA GLY A 94 -11.51 -4.55 15.66
C GLY A 94 -12.64 -4.59 16.68
N ALA A 95 -12.28 -4.87 17.93
CA ALA A 95 -13.21 -4.74 19.04
C ALA A 95 -13.64 -3.27 19.20
N ASP A 96 -14.90 -3.05 19.59
CA ASP A 96 -15.40 -1.74 20.04
C ASP A 96 -15.37 -0.63 18.96
N ASP A 97 -15.80 -0.96 17.73
CA ASP A 97 -15.82 -0.07 16.54
C ASP A 97 -14.44 0.49 16.11
N ARG A 98 -13.34 0.02 16.73
CA ARG A 98 -11.98 0.38 16.34
C ARG A 98 -11.54 -0.44 15.13
N SER A 99 -11.96 0.03 13.96
CA SER A 99 -11.47 -0.50 12.71
C SER A 99 -9.99 -0.15 12.53
N THR A 100 -9.18 -1.15 12.20
CA THR A 100 -7.79 -0.97 11.78
C THR A 100 -7.70 -1.02 10.26
N TYR A 101 -6.74 -0.27 9.71
CA TYR A 101 -6.50 -0.17 8.29
C TYR A 101 -5.09 -0.66 7.99
N SER A 102 -4.92 -1.50 6.99
CA SER A 102 -3.60 -1.94 6.53
C SER A 102 -3.47 -1.71 5.04
N LEU A 103 -2.27 -1.43 4.55
CA LEU A 103 -2.05 -1.36 3.11
C LEU A 103 -2.27 -2.74 2.49
N THR A 104 -2.87 -2.75 1.31
CA THR A 104 -2.87 -3.92 0.43
C THR A 104 -1.58 -3.95 -0.39
N ASP A 105 -1.38 -5.00 -1.16
CA ASP A 105 -0.23 -5.08 -2.06
C ASP A 105 -0.31 -4.00 -3.15
N GLU A 106 -1.52 -3.69 -3.62
CA GLU A 106 -1.77 -2.57 -4.53
C GLU A 106 -1.46 -1.22 -3.88
N GLY A 107 -1.86 -1.03 -2.62
CA GLY A 107 -1.56 0.19 -1.87
C GLY A 107 -0.06 0.38 -1.61
N ARG A 108 0.70 -0.71 -1.42
CA ARG A 108 2.17 -0.68 -1.25
C ARG A 108 2.93 -0.47 -2.55
N ALA A 109 2.35 -0.87 -3.68
CA ALA A 109 2.97 -0.75 -5.00
C ALA A 109 2.85 0.65 -5.62
N LEU A 110 2.11 1.56 -4.97
CA LEU A 110 1.97 2.97 -5.34
C LEU A 110 3.13 3.82 -4.80
#